data_AF-A0A0D0D872-F1
#
_entry.id   AF-A0A0D0D872-F1
#
_cell.length_a   1.000
_cell.length_b   1.000
_cell.length_c   1.000
_cell.angle_alpha   90.00
_cell.angle_beta   90.00
_cell.angle_gamma   90.00
#
_symmetry.space_group_name_H-M   'P 1'
#
loop_
_entity.id
_entity.type
_entity.pdbx_description
1 polymer ?
#
loop_
_entity_poly.entity_id
_entity_poly.type
_entity_poly.pdbx_seq_one_letter_code
_entity_poly.pdbx_strand_id
1 'polypeptide(L)' 'SHNRQLPVAIQLAIFLNHAGHYGNTISPKYVAQWAGVSTGSVINCTNHVMVAILDQHDTFM' A
#
# COMPACT_ATOMS: atom_id res chain seq x y z
N SER A 1 0.10 -16.82 -6.67
CA SER A 1 1.25 -16.87 -7.60
C SER A 1 2.53 -16.56 -6.83
N HIS A 2 3.65 -17.20 -7.15
CA HIS A 2 4.95 -16.99 -6.49
C HIS A 2 5.70 -15.75 -7.04
N ASN A 3 4.98 -14.66 -7.28
CA ASN A 3 5.64 -13.41 -7.68
C ASN A 3 6.36 -12.83 -6.47
N ARG A 4 7.61 -12.38 -6.65
CA ARG A 4 8.36 -11.69 -5.57
C ARG A 4 7.55 -10.48 -5.13
N GLN A 5 7.00 -10.57 -3.92
CA GLN A 5 6.37 -9.42 -3.27
C GLN A 5 7.46 -8.43 -2.87
N LEU A 6 7.11 -7.14 -2.85
CA LEU A 6 7.99 -6.13 -2.29
C LEU A 6 8.17 -6.38 -0.78
N PRO A 7 9.33 -6.03 -0.18
CA PRO A 7 9.51 -6.06 1.27
C PRO A 7 8.38 -5.33 2.00
N VAL A 8 7.95 -5.83 3.17
CA VAL A 8 6.84 -5.27 3.96
C VAL A 8 7.03 -3.77 4.25
N ALA A 9 8.26 -3.35 4.57
CA ALA A 9 8.58 -1.94 4.80
C ALA A 9 8.30 -1.05 3.58
N ILE A 10 8.55 -1.57 2.37
CA ILE A 10 8.26 -0.85 1.12
C ILE A 10 6.76 -0.80 0.86
N GLN A 11 6.04 -1.90 1.09
CA GLN A 11 4.57 -1.93 0.96
C GLN A 11 3.92 -0.92 1.90
N LEU A 12 4.39 -0.85 3.15
CA LEU A 12 3.91 0.09 4.16
C LEU A 12 4.20 1.55 3.78
N ALA A 13 5.41 1.86 3.31
CA ALA A 13 5.74 3.22 2.86
C ALA A 13 4.86 3.67 1.68
N ILE A 14 4.61 2.79 0.71
CA ILE A 14 3.69 3.04 -0.41
C ILE A 14 2.27 3.28 0.09
N PHE A 15 1.77 2.44 1.00
CA PHE A 15 0.44 2.60 1.59
C PHE A 15 0.28 3.94 2.31
N LEU A 16 1.23 4.31 3.17
CA LEU A 16 1.19 5.57 3.92
C LEU A 16 1.26 6.78 2.99
N ASN A 17 2.10 6.74 1.95
CA ASN A 17 2.16 7.81 0.95
C ASN A 17 0.86 7.93 0.17
N HIS A 18 0.21 6.81 -0.16
CA HIS A 18 -1.08 6.79 -0.85
C HIS A 18 -2.22 7.33 0.03
N ALA A 19 -2.27 6.90 1.31
CA ALA A 19 -3.34 7.23 2.27
C ALA A 19 -3.18 8.60 2.95
N GLY A 20 -1.98 9.18 2.94
CA GLY A 20 -1.64 10.38 3.71
C GLY A 20 -2.27 11.70 3.23
N HIS A 21 -2.97 11.71 2.11
CA HIS A 21 -3.64 12.93 1.64
C HIS A 21 -5.02 13.09 2.30
N TYR A 22 -5.12 14.11 3.14
CA TYR A 22 -6.36 14.58 3.78
C TYR A 22 -7.52 14.66 2.76
N GLY A 23 -8.45 13.70 2.83
CA GLY A 23 -9.75 13.74 2.14
C GLY A 23 -9.78 13.24 0.70
N ASN A 24 -8.65 13.16 -0.01
CA ASN A 24 -8.60 12.59 -1.36
C ASN A 24 -7.26 11.89 -1.57
N THR A 25 -7.21 10.57 -1.36
CA THR A 25 -6.07 9.68 -1.65
C THR A 25 -5.28 10.17 -2.87
N ILE A 26 -3.94 10.27 -2.74
CA ILE A 26 -3.07 10.66 -3.87
C ILE A 26 -3.33 9.69 -5.02
N SER A 27 -3.46 10.19 -6.25
CA SER A 27 -3.66 9.27 -7.39
C SER A 27 -2.55 8.21 -7.43
N PRO A 28 -2.88 6.92 -7.54
CA PRO A 28 -1.92 5.82 -7.56
C PRO A 28 -0.79 5.99 -8.58
N LYS A 29 -1.03 6.76 -9.66
CA LYS A 29 -0.03 7.09 -10.67
C LYS A 29 1.12 7.94 -10.12
N TYR A 30 0.83 8.91 -9.25
CA TYR A 30 1.88 9.75 -8.65
C TYR A 30 2.69 8.95 -7.62
N VAL A 31 2.01 8.10 -6.84
CA VAL A 31 2.68 7.19 -5.90
C VAL A 31 3.58 6.21 -6.65
N ALA A 32 3.12 5.69 -7.79
CA ALA A 32 3.88 4.79 -8.65
C ALA A 32 5.14 5.47 -9.20
N GLN A 33 5.03 6.72 -9.65
CA GLN A 33 6.17 7.53 -10.10
C GLN A 33 7.17 7.79 -8.96
N TRP A 34 6.68 8.12 -7.76
CA TRP A 34 7.51 8.35 -6.59
C TRP A 34 8.27 7.08 -6.16
N ALA A 35 7.60 5.93 -6.13
CA ALA A 35 8.18 4.67 -5.69
C ALA A 35 8.97 3.93 -6.78
N GLY A 36 8.94 4.39 -8.04
CA GLY A 36 9.58 3.69 -9.17
C GLY A 36 8.95 2.33 -9.48
N VAL A 37 7.64 2.18 -9.26
CA VAL A 37 6.90 0.93 -9.48
C VAL A 37 5.72 1.13 -10.43
N SER A 38 5.04 0.04 -10.81
CA SER A 38 3.80 0.14 -11.58
C SER A 38 2.62 0.61 -10.71
N THR A 39 1.62 1.25 -11.32
CA THR A 39 0.36 1.58 -10.64
C THR A 39 -0.31 0.35 -10.03
N GLY A 40 -0.26 -0.80 -10.71
CA GLY A 40 -0.77 -2.07 -10.18
C GLY A 40 -0.02 -2.53 -8.93
N SER A 41 1.29 -2.28 -8.85
CA SER A 41 2.09 -2.55 -7.65
C SER A 41 1.64 -1.68 -6.47
N VAL A 42 1.31 -0.40 -6.71
CA VAL A 42 0.76 0.48 -5.65
C VAL A 42 -0.56 -0.03 -5.11
N ILE A 43 -1.47 -0.46 -6.00
CA ILE A 43 -2.77 -1.01 -5.62
C ILE A 43 -2.57 -2.31 -4.82
N ASN A 44 -1.70 -3.21 -5.28
CA ASN A 44 -1.42 -4.46 -4.57
C ASN A 44 -0.81 -4.23 -3.18
N CYS A 45 0.16 -3.31 -3.05
CA CYS A 45 0.73 -2.95 -1.75
C CYS A 45 -0.34 -2.37 -0.82
N THR A 46 -1.21 -1.50 -1.35
CA THR A 46 -2.31 -0.90 -0.58
C THR A 46 -3.26 -1.99 -0.06
N ASN A 47 -3.68 -2.91 -0.92
CA ASN A 47 -4.58 -4.01 -0.56
C ASN A 47 -3.94 -4.96 0.46
N HIS A 48 -2.65 -5.30 0.30
CA HIS A 48 -1.94 -6.16 1.25
C HIS A 48 -1.87 -5.53 2.64
N VAL A 49 -1.50 -4.25 2.72
CA VAL A 49 -1.42 -3.54 4.01
C VAL A 49 -2.81 -3.42 4.64
N MET A 50 -3.84 -3.09 3.88
CA MET A 50 -5.22 -3.04 4.38
C MET A 50 -5.70 -4.38 4.90
N VAL A 51 -5.48 -5.48 4.18
CA VAL A 51 -5.84 -6.84 4.62
C VAL A 51 -5.10 -7.21 5.90
N ALA A 52 -3.80 -6.93 5.98
CA ALA A 52 -3.01 -7.21 7.19
C ALA A 52 -3.49 -6.39 8.40
N ILE A 53 -3.89 -5.13 8.21
CA ILE A 53 -4.46 -4.31 9.29
C ILE A 53 -5.82 -4.87 9.73
N LEU A 54 -6.69 -5.23 8.78
CA LEU A 54 -8.01 -5.80 9.07
C LEU A 54 -7.93 -7.14 9.79
N ASP A 55 -6.96 -7.99 9.43
CA ASP A 55 -6.72 -9.27 10.11
C ASP A 55 -6.35 -9.09 11.60
N GLN A 56 -5.72 -7.96 11.94
CA GLN A 56 -5.32 -7.65 13.31
C GLN A 56 -6.38 -6.83 14.07
N HIS A 57 -7.50 -6.47 13.44
CA HIS A 57 -8.53 -5.61 14.03
C HIS A 57 -9.01 -6.13 15.39
N ASP A 58 -9.39 -7.41 15.45
CA ASP A 58 -9.93 -8.04 16.66
C ASP A 58 -8.86 -8.27 17.75
N THR A 59 -7.58 -8.15 17.39
CA THR A 59 -6.47 -8.22 18.34
C THR A 59 -6.17 -6.86 18.98
N PHE A 60 -6.48 -5.76 18.29
CA PHE A 60 -6.19 -4.40 18.75
C PHE A 60 -7.42 -3.63 19.24
N MET A 61 -8.64 -4.12 19.00
CA MET A 61 -9.90 -3.60 19.53
C MET A 61 -10.39 -4.44 20.71
#